data_AF-A0A7K0X4M5-F1
#
_entry.id   AF-A0A7K0X4M5-F1
#
_cell.length_a   1.000
_cell.length_b   1.000
_cell.length_c   1.000
_cell.angle_alpha   90.00
_cell.angle_beta   90.00
_cell.angle_gamma   90.00
#
_symmetry.space_group_name_H-M   'P 1'
#
loop_
_entity.id
_entity.type
_entity.pdbx_description
1 polymer ?
#
loop_
_entity_poly.entity_id
_entity_poly.type
_entity_poly.pdbx_seq_one_letter_code
_entity_poly.pdbx_strand_id
1 'polypeptide(L)'
;MTVVRRMILVVAIATGVVCASATAASSLSLSPTDWQSSIISIAPSTDAVTVAVHNGGEVIQLTTEPGHTALIPGYRNEPYLRVTATGEVQANLKSPTWWTNKNMTGSGAIPESADPAAEPEWSKIANNGSVSWHDHRLHAMNGVPADTNWTVLVTVDDMPMVIRGQLTKLPSHG
;
A
#
# COMPACT_ATOMS: atom_id res chain seq x y z
N MET A 1 -36.47 -11.20 68.65
CA MET A 1 -37.15 -12.30 67.94
C MET A 1 -37.61 -11.80 66.57
N THR A 2 -37.08 -12.43 65.53
CA THR A 2 -37.70 -12.69 64.20
C THR A 2 -38.21 -11.54 63.32
N VAL A 3 -37.31 -11.16 62.40
CA VAL A 3 -37.44 -10.87 60.94
C VAL A 3 -38.73 -11.31 60.24
N VAL A 4 -39.23 -10.46 59.32
CA VAL A 4 -39.84 -10.87 58.02
C VAL A 4 -39.47 -9.81 56.96
N ARG A 5 -38.40 -10.00 56.17
CA ARG A 5 -38.33 -10.56 54.80
C ARG A 5 -39.13 -9.78 53.74
N ARG A 6 -38.43 -8.98 52.92
CA ARG A 6 -38.86 -8.62 51.55
C ARG A 6 -37.66 -8.72 50.59
N MET A 7 -37.80 -9.67 49.66
CA MET A 7 -36.96 -9.93 48.50
C MET A 7 -36.99 -8.75 47.52
N ILE A 8 -35.92 -8.55 46.74
CA ILE A 8 -35.86 -8.12 45.33
C ILE A 8 -34.38 -8.29 44.90
N LEU A 9 -34.08 -9.41 44.23
CA LEU A 9 -33.85 -9.58 42.79
C LEU A 9 -32.46 -9.10 42.33
N VAL A 10 -31.58 -10.08 42.15
CA VAL A 10 -30.27 -9.96 41.50
C VAL A 10 -30.48 -9.93 40.00
N VAL A 11 -30.09 -8.84 39.34
CA VAL A 11 -29.96 -8.79 37.86
C VAL A 11 -28.48 -9.00 37.55
N ALA A 12 -28.14 -10.20 37.10
CA ALA A 12 -26.82 -10.52 36.57
C ALA A 12 -26.72 -10.01 35.12
N ILE A 13 -25.93 -8.97 34.90
CA ILE A 13 -25.58 -8.49 33.55
C ILE A 13 -24.39 -9.31 33.08
N ALA A 14 -24.65 -10.32 32.25
CA ALA A 14 -23.62 -11.07 31.54
C ALA A 14 -23.16 -10.24 30.33
N THR A 15 -22.05 -9.53 30.48
CA THR A 15 -21.42 -8.81 29.36
C THR A 15 -20.54 -9.78 28.60
N GLY A 16 -21.03 -10.27 27.45
CA GLY A 16 -20.24 -11.08 26.52
C GLY A 16 -19.15 -10.24 25.88
N VAL A 17 -17.90 -10.51 26.22
CA VAL A 17 -16.73 -9.94 25.54
C VAL A 17 -16.58 -10.66 24.21
N VAL A 18 -17.01 -10.01 23.13
CA VAL A 18 -16.65 -10.42 21.77
C VAL A 18 -15.23 -9.92 21.53
N CYS A 19 -14.25 -10.84 21.56
CA CYS A 19 -12.90 -10.56 21.08
C CYS A 19 -12.96 -10.35 19.56
N ALA A 20 -13.07 -9.10 19.12
CA ALA A 20 -12.75 -8.73 17.75
C ALA A 20 -11.23 -8.84 17.59
N SER A 21 -10.77 -9.85 16.87
CA SER A 21 -9.38 -9.97 16.44
C SER A 21 -9.07 -8.83 15.48
N ALA A 22 -8.59 -7.70 16.00
CA ALA A 22 -8.05 -6.64 15.17
C ALA A 22 -6.83 -7.22 14.45
N THR A 23 -6.99 -7.52 13.16
CA THR A 23 -5.84 -7.73 12.28
C THR A 23 -5.01 -6.46 12.38
N ALA A 24 -3.76 -6.57 12.81
CA ALA A 24 -2.86 -5.43 12.87
C ALA A 24 -2.72 -4.88 11.44
N ALA A 25 -3.46 -3.81 11.13
CA ALA A 25 -3.17 -2.99 9.99
C ALA A 25 -1.73 -2.51 10.20
N SER A 26 -0.83 -2.81 9.27
CA SER A 26 0.50 -2.22 9.27
C SER A 26 0.31 -0.71 9.15
N SER A 27 0.38 0.01 10.27
CA SER A 27 0.25 1.45 10.29
C SER A 27 1.50 2.01 9.62
N LEU A 28 1.36 2.47 8.38
CA LEU A 28 2.40 3.25 7.71
C LEU A 28 2.60 4.49 8.59
N SER A 29 3.75 4.60 9.27
CA SER A 29 4.04 5.72 10.15
C SER A 29 4.39 6.93 9.30
N LEU A 30 3.52 7.93 9.24
CA LEU A 30 3.67 9.11 8.39
C LEU A 30 4.27 10.27 9.20
N SER A 31 5.42 10.81 8.76
CA SER A 31 5.99 12.05 9.33
C SER A 31 5.81 13.21 8.33
N PRO A 32 5.61 14.46 8.80
CA PRO A 32 5.64 15.63 7.93
C PRO A 32 6.97 15.75 7.19
N THR A 33 6.93 16.15 5.91
CA THR A 33 8.10 16.29 5.04
C THR A 33 8.03 17.59 4.25
N ASP A 34 9.18 18.22 4.01
CA ASP A 34 9.32 19.39 3.10
C ASP A 34 9.38 18.95 1.63
N TRP A 35 8.84 17.78 1.31
CA TRP A 35 8.84 17.21 -0.03
C TRP A 35 7.43 16.88 -0.48
N GLN A 36 7.16 17.12 -1.75
CA GLN A 36 5.89 16.79 -2.37
C GLN A 36 6.12 16.08 -3.71
N SER A 37 5.52 14.91 -3.82
CA SER A 37 5.41 14.16 -5.06
C SER A 37 4.03 14.34 -5.67
N SER A 38 3.99 14.65 -6.96
CA SER A 38 2.76 14.88 -7.72
C SER A 38 2.75 14.07 -9.01
N ILE A 39 1.59 13.51 -9.36
CA ILE A 39 1.37 12.85 -10.65
C ILE A 39 1.23 13.95 -11.72
N ILE A 40 2.03 13.86 -12.78
CA ILE A 40 2.01 14.75 -13.94
C ILE A 40 1.08 14.18 -15.02
N SER A 41 1.18 12.88 -15.29
CA SER A 41 0.41 12.25 -16.36
C SER A 41 0.26 10.75 -16.14
N ILE A 42 -0.86 10.21 -16.59
CA ILE A 42 -1.10 8.78 -16.73
C ILE A 42 -1.43 8.53 -18.21
N ALA A 43 -0.68 7.66 -18.86
CA ALA A 43 -0.82 7.40 -20.30
C ALA A 43 -0.72 5.91 -20.63
N PRO A 44 -1.65 5.34 -21.42
CA PRO A 44 -2.86 5.99 -21.95
C PRO A 44 -3.86 6.35 -20.83
N SER A 45 -4.77 7.28 -21.11
CA SER A 45 -5.90 7.56 -20.19
C SER A 45 -6.87 6.39 -20.17
N THR A 46 -7.36 6.04 -18.98
CA THR A 46 -8.29 4.93 -18.76
C THR A 46 -9.19 5.25 -17.56
N ASP A 47 -10.39 4.67 -17.53
CA ASP A 47 -11.31 4.66 -16.39
C ASP A 47 -11.16 3.38 -15.53
N ALA A 48 -10.39 2.39 -15.99
CA ALA A 48 -10.18 1.12 -15.31
C ALA A 48 -9.38 1.23 -14.00
N VAL A 49 -8.59 2.30 -13.84
CA VAL A 49 -7.78 2.51 -12.64
C VAL A 49 -7.75 3.99 -12.22
N THR A 50 -7.65 4.22 -10.92
CA THR A 50 -7.33 5.52 -10.33
C THR A 50 -6.02 5.43 -9.56
N VAL A 51 -5.17 6.46 -9.66
CA VAL A 51 -3.87 6.53 -8.97
C VAL A 51 -3.81 7.77 -8.10
N ALA A 52 -3.33 7.62 -6.87
CA ALA A 52 -3.11 8.72 -5.94
C ALA A 52 -1.74 8.61 -5.27
N VAL A 53 -1.18 9.76 -4.89
CA VAL A 53 0.03 9.84 -4.08
C VAL A 53 -0.35 10.49 -2.75
N HIS A 54 0.11 9.88 -1.66
CA HIS A 54 -0.20 10.29 -0.30
C HIS A 54 1.08 10.64 0.46
N ASN A 55 0.91 11.43 1.52
CA ASN A 55 1.95 11.88 2.43
C ASN A 55 3.24 12.37 1.73
N GLY A 56 3.09 13.36 0.84
CA GLY A 56 4.24 13.99 0.19
C GLY A 56 5.03 13.11 -0.79
N GLY A 57 4.57 11.89 -1.07
CA GLY A 57 5.29 10.95 -1.95
C GLY A 57 5.68 9.64 -1.30
N GLU A 58 5.45 9.47 0.00
CA GLU A 58 5.84 8.25 0.70
C GLU A 58 5.00 7.03 0.31
N VAL A 59 3.77 7.24 -0.17
CA VAL A 59 2.85 6.17 -0.54
C VAL A 59 2.21 6.50 -1.87
N ILE A 60 2.25 5.55 -2.80
CA ILE A 60 1.41 5.56 -3.99
C ILE A 60 0.33 4.49 -3.81
N GLN A 61 -0.87 4.84 -4.25
CA GLN A 61 -2.03 3.96 -4.25
C GLN A 61 -2.55 3.82 -5.67
N LEU A 62 -2.88 2.58 -6.05
CA LEU A 62 -3.60 2.26 -7.27
C LEU A 62 -4.88 1.50 -6.89
N THR A 63 -6.02 2.01 -7.35
CA THR A 63 -7.32 1.36 -7.23
C THR A 63 -7.75 0.91 -8.61
N THR A 64 -8.12 -0.37 -8.74
CA THR A 64 -8.61 -0.98 -9.99
C THR A 64 -10.12 -1.16 -9.90
N GLU A 65 -10.83 -0.75 -10.93
CA GLU A 65 -12.28 -0.92 -11.02
C GLU A 65 -12.67 -2.41 -11.18
N PRO A 66 -13.85 -2.84 -10.70
CA PRO A 66 -14.28 -4.23 -10.82
C PRO A 66 -14.27 -4.75 -12.26
N GLY A 67 -13.78 -5.98 -12.46
CA GLY A 67 -13.66 -6.59 -13.79
C GLY A 67 -12.35 -6.29 -14.53
N HIS A 68 -11.56 -5.32 -14.06
CA HIS A 68 -10.25 -4.98 -14.62
C HIS A 68 -9.10 -5.58 -13.83
N THR A 69 -7.96 -5.72 -14.48
CA THR A 69 -6.73 -6.25 -13.88
C THR A 69 -5.63 -5.20 -13.88
N ALA A 70 -4.76 -5.26 -12.87
CA ALA A 70 -3.55 -4.44 -12.83
C ALA A 70 -2.34 -5.28 -12.40
N LEU A 71 -1.22 -5.12 -13.08
CA LEU A 71 0.09 -5.67 -12.70
C LEU A 71 1.09 -4.53 -12.59
N ILE A 72 1.71 -4.41 -11.41
CA ILE A 72 2.74 -3.42 -11.13
C ILE A 72 4.09 -4.17 -11.11
N PRO A 73 4.99 -3.95 -12.08
CA PRO A 73 6.34 -4.47 -12.03
C PRO A 73 7.21 -3.76 -10.97
N GLY A 74 8.17 -4.49 -10.44
CA GLY A 74 9.19 -4.01 -9.52
C GLY A 74 10.33 -3.30 -10.24
N TYR A 75 11.35 -2.89 -9.47
CA TYR A 75 12.48 -2.09 -9.97
C TYR A 75 13.36 -2.84 -10.96
N ARG A 76 13.30 -4.17 -10.99
CA ARG A 76 14.03 -5.03 -11.94
C ARG A 76 13.11 -5.60 -13.02
N ASN A 77 11.94 -4.98 -13.22
CA ASN A 77 10.89 -5.43 -14.12
C ASN A 77 10.31 -6.81 -13.75
N GLU A 78 10.51 -7.26 -12.51
CA GLU A 78 9.92 -8.49 -12.00
C GLU A 78 8.45 -8.28 -11.60
N PRO A 79 7.57 -9.29 -11.66
CA PRO A 79 6.21 -9.17 -11.12
C PRO A 79 6.26 -8.82 -9.64
N TYR A 80 5.62 -7.73 -9.22
CA TYR A 80 5.72 -7.21 -7.85
C TYR A 80 4.36 -7.21 -7.14
N LEU A 81 3.40 -6.43 -7.62
CA LEU A 81 2.03 -6.38 -7.08
C LEU A 81 1.03 -6.63 -8.20
N ARG A 82 -0.11 -7.24 -7.88
CA ARG A 82 -1.22 -7.32 -8.83
C ARG A 82 -2.59 -7.19 -8.17
N VAL A 83 -3.55 -6.72 -8.95
CA VAL A 83 -4.98 -6.71 -8.65
C VAL A 83 -5.67 -7.58 -9.69
N THR A 84 -6.43 -8.58 -9.24
CA THR A 84 -7.22 -9.45 -10.12
C THR A 84 -8.56 -8.80 -10.47
N ALA A 85 -9.22 -9.30 -11.53
CA ALA A 85 -10.55 -8.84 -11.95
C ALA A 85 -11.64 -8.97 -10.86
N THR A 86 -11.42 -9.84 -9.86
CA THR A 86 -12.31 -10.03 -8.70
C THR A 86 -11.99 -9.08 -7.53
N GLY A 87 -11.01 -8.17 -7.70
CA GLY A 87 -10.56 -7.23 -6.67
C GLY A 87 -9.56 -7.83 -5.67
N GLU A 88 -9.05 -9.04 -5.89
CA GLU A 88 -8.02 -9.61 -5.01
C GLU A 88 -6.67 -8.93 -5.25
N VAL A 89 -6.06 -8.44 -4.17
CA VAL A 89 -4.75 -7.78 -4.21
C VAL A 89 -3.71 -8.76 -3.72
N GLN A 90 -2.65 -8.94 -4.49
CA GLN A 90 -1.60 -9.91 -4.21
C GLN A 90 -0.21 -9.30 -4.36
N ALA A 91 0.71 -9.74 -3.50
CA ALA A 91 2.14 -9.43 -3.57
C ALA A 91 2.94 -10.68 -3.95
N ASN A 92 3.96 -10.52 -4.78
CA ASN A 92 4.89 -11.59 -5.12
C ASN A 92 5.98 -11.70 -4.04
N LEU A 93 6.00 -12.81 -3.29
CA LEU A 93 7.02 -13.04 -2.27
C LEU A 93 8.42 -13.29 -2.84
N LYS A 94 8.54 -13.62 -4.13
CA LYS A 94 9.81 -13.70 -4.86
C LYS A 94 10.33 -12.35 -5.35
N SER A 95 9.54 -11.28 -5.33
CA SER A 95 10.00 -9.96 -5.77
C SER A 95 10.96 -9.36 -4.74
N PRO A 96 12.21 -9.01 -5.13
CA PRO A 96 13.07 -8.21 -4.28
C PRO A 96 12.45 -6.85 -3.93
N THR A 97 11.73 -6.24 -4.89
CA THR A 97 11.04 -4.96 -4.70
C THR A 97 9.99 -5.02 -3.58
N TRP A 98 9.29 -6.15 -3.41
CA TRP A 98 8.37 -6.34 -2.29
C TRP A 98 9.04 -6.21 -0.93
N TRP A 99 10.25 -6.75 -0.79
CA TRP A 99 11.01 -6.64 0.45
C TRP A 99 11.59 -5.25 0.64
N THR A 100 12.14 -4.65 -0.42
CA THR A 100 12.66 -3.27 -0.41
C THR A 100 11.57 -2.27 0.00
N ASN A 101 10.35 -2.44 -0.48
CA ASN A 101 9.27 -1.49 -0.25
C ASN A 101 8.51 -1.69 1.08
N LYS A 102 8.96 -2.58 1.96
CA LYS A 102 8.35 -2.75 3.30
C LYS A 102 8.52 -1.55 4.21
N ASN A 103 9.51 -0.68 3.95
CA ASN A 103 9.69 0.55 4.70
C ASN A 103 10.18 1.68 3.80
N MET A 104 10.10 2.90 4.33
CA MET A 104 10.45 4.14 3.61
C MET A 104 11.94 4.27 3.27
N THR A 105 12.82 3.54 3.96
CA THR A 105 14.28 3.63 3.76
C THR A 105 14.85 2.57 2.82
N GLY A 106 14.07 1.53 2.49
CA GLY A 106 14.59 0.34 1.81
C GLY A 106 15.55 -0.50 2.62
N SER A 107 15.52 -0.34 3.95
CA SER A 107 16.40 -1.07 4.85
C SER A 107 15.83 -2.46 5.17
N GLY A 108 16.69 -3.38 5.62
CA GLY A 108 16.30 -4.74 5.96
C GLY A 108 16.85 -5.79 5.00
N ALA A 109 16.85 -7.04 5.47
CA ALA A 109 17.32 -8.16 4.68
C ALA A 109 16.30 -8.51 3.60
N ILE A 110 16.76 -8.55 2.35
CA ILE A 110 16.03 -9.20 1.26
C ILE A 110 16.35 -10.70 1.37
N PRO A 111 15.35 -11.59 1.51
CA PRO A 111 15.60 -13.03 1.56
C PRO A 111 16.33 -13.51 0.31
N GLU A 112 17.23 -14.48 0.45
CA GLU A 112 17.90 -15.11 -0.71
C GLU A 112 16.90 -15.75 -1.69
N SER A 113 15.73 -16.14 -1.20
CA SER A 113 14.64 -16.68 -2.00
C SER A 113 13.91 -15.63 -2.85
N ALA A 114 14.15 -14.33 -2.63
CA ALA A 114 13.63 -13.26 -3.46
C ALA A 114 14.50 -13.10 -4.71
N ASP A 115 14.15 -13.86 -5.75
CA ASP A 115 14.82 -13.87 -7.04
C ASP A 115 13.91 -13.18 -8.08
N PRO A 116 14.35 -12.07 -8.72
CA PRO A 116 13.55 -11.37 -9.71
C PRO A 116 13.26 -12.20 -10.97
N ALA A 117 14.01 -13.29 -11.21
CA ALA A 117 13.80 -14.20 -12.34
C ALA A 117 12.96 -15.43 -11.98
N ALA A 118 12.61 -15.63 -10.70
CA ALA A 118 11.80 -16.77 -10.29
C ALA A 118 10.33 -16.60 -10.67
N GLU A 119 9.65 -17.73 -10.88
CA GLU A 119 8.19 -17.77 -11.02
C GLU A 119 7.52 -17.09 -9.81
N PRO A 120 6.55 -16.18 -10.03
CA PRO A 120 5.93 -15.44 -8.93
C PRO A 120 5.23 -16.34 -7.91
N GLU A 121 5.46 -16.07 -6.64
CA GLU A 121 4.75 -16.67 -5.51
C GLU A 121 3.77 -15.65 -4.95
N TRP A 122 2.54 -15.67 -5.47
CA TRP A 122 1.50 -14.70 -5.10
C TRP A 122 0.90 -14.99 -3.73
N SER A 123 0.95 -14.00 -2.85
CA SER A 123 0.27 -14.00 -1.55
C SER A 123 -0.78 -12.90 -1.50
N LYS A 124 -1.99 -13.24 -1.06
CA LYS A 124 -3.09 -12.30 -0.90
C LYS A 124 -2.80 -11.32 0.25
N ILE A 125 -2.96 -10.03 -0.02
CA ILE A 125 -2.77 -8.96 0.97
C ILE A 125 -4.01 -8.08 1.17
N ALA A 126 -4.95 -8.04 0.21
CA ALA A 126 -6.25 -7.38 0.35
C ALA A 126 -7.29 -7.94 -0.65
N ASN A 127 -8.54 -7.46 -0.60
CA ASN A 127 -9.63 -7.89 -1.51
C ASN A 127 -10.55 -6.75 -1.99
N ASN A 128 -10.09 -5.50 -1.93
CA ASN A 128 -10.89 -4.31 -2.21
C ASN A 128 -10.47 -3.61 -3.52
N GLY A 129 -9.70 -4.28 -4.39
CA GLY A 129 -9.20 -3.71 -5.64
C GLY A 129 -8.13 -2.62 -5.49
N SER A 130 -7.70 -2.31 -4.25
CA SER A 130 -6.81 -1.19 -3.96
C SER A 130 -5.51 -1.67 -3.35
N VAL A 131 -4.39 -1.27 -3.94
CA VAL A 131 -3.05 -1.55 -3.42
C VAL A 131 -2.30 -0.24 -3.15
N SER A 132 -1.69 -0.15 -1.97
CA SER A 132 -0.84 0.97 -1.58
C SER A 132 0.54 0.44 -1.19
N TRP A 133 1.59 1.11 -1.62
CA TRP A 133 2.97 0.72 -1.31
C TRP A 133 3.89 1.94 -1.14
N HIS A 134 4.95 1.77 -0.37
CA HIS A 134 6.07 2.69 -0.40
C HIS A 134 6.82 2.53 -1.70
N ASP A 135 7.09 3.63 -2.40
CA ASP A 135 7.86 3.58 -3.65
C ASP A 135 9.01 4.57 -3.56
N HIS A 136 10.23 4.04 -3.56
CA HIS A 136 11.43 4.84 -3.33
C HIS A 136 11.75 5.77 -4.49
N ARG A 137 11.05 5.62 -5.64
CA ARG A 137 11.13 6.58 -6.74
C ARG A 137 10.39 7.88 -6.42
N LEU A 138 9.42 7.86 -5.50
CA LEU A 138 8.47 8.94 -5.28
C LEU A 138 8.84 9.88 -4.14
N HIS A 139 9.79 9.55 -3.26
CA HIS A 139 10.21 10.42 -2.15
C HIS A 139 11.71 10.67 -2.14
N ALA A 140 12.12 11.75 -1.47
CA ALA A 140 13.52 12.13 -1.39
C ALA A 140 14.30 11.15 -0.52
N MET A 141 14.91 10.15 -1.15
CA MET A 141 16.01 9.43 -0.52
C MET A 141 17.21 10.37 -0.35
N ASN A 142 18.09 10.07 0.62
CA ASN A 142 19.22 10.92 0.99
C ASN A 142 19.97 11.48 -0.23
N GLY A 143 19.93 12.82 -0.41
CA GLY A 143 20.71 13.53 -1.43
C GLY A 143 20.06 13.68 -2.82
N VAL A 144 18.79 13.31 -3.01
CA VAL A 144 18.08 13.51 -4.29
C VAL A 144 17.85 15.01 -4.57
N PRO A 145 18.16 15.54 -5.78
CA PRO A 145 17.84 16.91 -6.15
C PRO A 145 16.33 17.20 -6.15
N ALA A 146 15.97 18.46 -5.92
CA ALA A 146 14.62 18.93 -6.20
C ALA A 146 14.28 18.76 -7.69
N ASP A 147 12.97 18.65 -7.98
CA ASP A 147 12.39 18.54 -9.31
C ASP A 147 12.80 17.26 -10.06
N THR A 148 13.08 16.21 -9.30
CA THR A 148 13.39 14.88 -9.83
C THR A 148 12.11 14.24 -10.40
N ASN A 149 12.15 13.90 -11.68
CA ASN A 149 11.07 13.16 -12.33
C ASN A 149 11.16 11.67 -12.00
N TRP A 150 10.00 11.04 -11.82
CA TRP A 150 9.89 9.61 -11.58
C TRP A 150 8.86 8.97 -12.51
N THR A 151 8.94 7.65 -12.63
CA THR A 151 8.03 6.86 -13.47
C THR A 151 7.74 5.51 -12.83
N VAL A 152 6.46 5.15 -12.85
CA VAL A 152 5.96 3.82 -12.49
C VAL A 152 5.29 3.22 -13.71
N LEU A 153 5.75 2.03 -14.11
CA LEU A 153 5.08 1.23 -15.12
C LEU A 153 3.96 0.43 -14.44
N VAL A 154 2.84 0.29 -15.13
CA VAL A 154 1.72 -0.56 -14.74
C VAL A 154 1.19 -1.20 -16.01
N THR A 155 0.76 -2.46 -15.95
CA THR A 155 -0.03 -3.08 -17.01
C THR A 155 -1.47 -3.16 -16.53
N VAL A 156 -2.41 -2.61 -17.29
CA VAL A 156 -3.85 -2.67 -17.01
C VAL A 156 -4.51 -3.43 -18.15
N ASP A 157 -5.19 -4.53 -17.85
CA ASP A 157 -5.78 -5.43 -18.87
C ASP A 157 -4.82 -5.79 -20.01
N ASP A 158 -3.61 -6.22 -19.63
CA ASP A 158 -2.51 -6.54 -20.53
C ASP A 158 -1.98 -5.37 -21.39
N MET A 159 -2.50 -4.15 -21.21
CA MET A 159 -2.05 -2.94 -21.88
C MET A 159 -1.07 -2.15 -21.01
N PRO A 160 0.11 -1.77 -21.53
CA PRO A 160 1.08 -0.99 -20.76
C PRO A 160 0.58 0.43 -20.53
N MET A 161 0.78 0.91 -19.30
CA MET A 161 0.47 2.25 -18.83
C MET A 161 1.67 2.82 -18.07
N VAL A 162 1.90 4.12 -18.22
CA VAL A 162 3.00 4.84 -17.59
C VAL A 162 2.41 5.93 -16.71
N ILE A 163 2.73 5.89 -15.42
CA ILE A 163 2.46 6.96 -14.46
C ILE A 163 3.74 7.78 -14.34
N ARG A 164 3.66 9.05 -14.70
CA ARG A 164 4.76 10.01 -14.55
C ARG A 164 4.44 10.97 -13.44
N GLY A 165 5.46 11.34 -12.67
CA GLY A 165 5.34 12.41 -11.71
C GLY A 165 6.67 13.07 -11.42
N GLN A 166 6.62 14.01 -10.49
CA GLN A 166 7.76 14.81 -10.08
C GLN A 166 7.76 14.98 -8.57
N LEU A 167 8.97 14.94 -8.01
CA LEU A 167 9.27 15.21 -6.62
C LEU A 167 9.86 16.62 -6.50
N THR A 168 9.18 17.50 -5.78
CA THR A 168 9.60 18.89 -5.56
C THR A 168 9.83 19.14 -4.07
N LYS A 169 10.82 19.97 -3.76
CA LYS A 169 11.06 20.43 -2.40
C LYS A 169 10.18 21.64 -2.10
N LEU A 170 9.36 21.55 -1.07
CA LEU A 170 8.55 22.65 -0.57
C LEU A 170 9.41 23.69 0.14
N PRO A 171 9.00 24.96 0.16
CA PRO A 171 9.63 25.96 1.01
C PRO A 171 9.58 25.53 2.48
N SER A 172 10.71 25.58 3.17
CA SER A 172 10.73 25.35 4.62
C SER A 172 9.95 26.47 5.31
N HIS A 173 8.88 26.12 6.03
CA HIS A 173 8.23 27.05 6.95
C HIS A 173 9.15 27.19 8.17
N GLY A 174 9.89 28.30 8.22
CA GLY A 174 10.76 28.67 9.35
C GLY A 174 9.99 29.12 10.60
#